data_AF-A0A7X5JKG1-F1
#
_entry.id   AF-A0A7X5JKG1-F1
#
_cell.length_a   1.000
_cell.length_b   1.000
_cell.length_c   1.000
_cell.angle_alpha   90.00
_cell.angle_beta   90.00
_cell.angle_gamma   90.00
#
_symmetry.space_group_name_H-M   'P 1'
#
loop_
_entity.id
_entity.type
_entity.pdbx_description
1 polymer ?
#
loop_
_entity_poly.entity_id
_entity_poly.type
_entity_poly.pdbx_seq_one_letter_code
_entity_poly.pdbx_strand_id
1 'polypeptide(L)'
;MHYINKKAFTLVELIVVVTIVGILSVVGIVAYSSYLVGARDVNRIATMTQAVETFQKYATTKKLPIPDSAITLTMSGGTVGFQGKIGPNVLETIGLEDDMRDPKDNTLYSYLLGENRKVFQFVAFMEKKENLISFAPTALANNENRYPRTFGTGLGIITQSKTLIPLEDLPLGSDTLNLEDFGNSYELTSFVSQD
;
A
#
# COMPACT_ATOMS: atom_id res chain seq x y z
N MET A 1 -66.66 23.76 15.35
CA MET A 1 -65.24 24.14 15.13
C MET A 1 -64.40 23.28 16.08
N HIS A 2 -63.63 22.33 15.56
CA HIS A 2 -62.90 21.34 16.37
C HIS A 2 -61.46 21.83 16.58
N TYR A 3 -61.07 22.11 17.82
CA TYR A 3 -59.72 22.58 18.18
C TYR A 3 -58.80 21.36 18.32
N ILE A 4 -57.84 21.19 17.41
CA ILE A 4 -56.86 20.11 17.48
C ILE A 4 -55.78 20.51 18.49
N ASN A 5 -55.75 19.84 19.64
CA ASN A 5 -54.66 19.96 20.61
C ASN A 5 -53.39 19.33 20.04
N LYS A 6 -52.46 20.16 19.54
CA LYS A 6 -51.14 19.68 19.10
C LYS A 6 -50.24 19.54 20.32
N LYS A 7 -49.92 18.30 20.72
CA LYS A 7 -48.86 18.04 21.70
C LYS A 7 -47.52 18.42 21.09
N ALA A 8 -46.84 19.40 21.67
CA ALA A 8 -45.48 19.80 21.29
C ALA A 8 -44.48 19.21 22.29
N PHE A 9 -43.30 18.84 21.79
CA PHE A 9 -42.17 18.44 22.63
C PHE A 9 -41.75 19.60 23.54
N THR A 10 -41.39 19.29 24.79
CA THR A 10 -40.77 20.27 25.68
C THR A 10 -39.31 20.49 25.29
N LEU A 11 -38.79 21.68 25.60
CA LEU A 11 -37.39 22.02 25.32
C LEU A 11 -36.42 21.05 26.02
N VAL A 12 -36.78 20.62 27.23
CA VAL A 12 -35.97 19.68 28.03
C VAL A 12 -35.92 18.29 27.40
N GLU A 13 -37.04 17.80 26.86
CA GLU A 13 -37.05 16.51 26.16
C GLU A 13 -36.15 16.56 24.91
N LEU A 14 -36.20 17.66 24.16
CA LEU A 14 -35.38 17.81 22.96
C LEU A 14 -33.87 17.91 23.29
N ILE A 15 -33.50 18.68 24.32
CA ILE A 15 -32.09 18.89 24.68
C ILE A 15 -31.45 17.61 25.25
N VAL A 16 -32.19 16.79 25.99
CA VAL A 16 -31.69 15.51 26.50
C VAL A 16 -31.44 14.53 25.35
N VAL A 17 -32.34 14.46 24.36
CA VAL A 17 -32.16 13.54 23.23
C VAL A 17 -30.95 13.92 22.38
N VAL A 18 -30.82 15.20 22.01
CA VAL A 18 -29.70 15.64 21.16
C VAL A 18 -28.35 15.51 21.87
N THR A 19 -28.30 15.70 23.20
CA THR A 19 -27.07 15.53 23.97
C THR A 19 -26.65 14.06 24.04
N ILE A 20 -27.58 13.13 24.29
CA ILE A 20 -27.30 11.69 24.28
C ILE A 20 -26.84 11.22 22.90
N VAL A 21 -27.57 11.58 21.84
CA VAL A 21 -27.19 11.23 20.46
C VAL A 21 -25.84 11.84 20.08
N GLY A 22 -25.56 13.07 20.52
CA GLY A 22 -24.27 13.72 20.30
C GLY A 22 -23.10 12.93 20.89
N ILE A 23 -23.21 12.50 22.16
CA ILE A 23 -22.16 11.71 22.83
C ILE A 23 -21.98 10.35 22.14
N LEU A 24 -23.08 9.64 21.86
CA LEU A 24 -23.01 8.32 21.20
C LEU A 24 -22.42 8.41 19.79
N SER A 25 -22.74 9.48 19.05
CA SER A 25 -22.23 9.68 17.69
C SER A 25 -20.71 9.83 17.67
N VAL A 26 -20.13 10.60 18.61
CA VAL A 26 -18.67 10.79 18.67
C VAL A 26 -17.95 9.47 18.94
N VAL A 27 -18.42 8.70 19.93
CA VAL A 27 -17.83 7.39 20.26
C VAL A 27 -17.98 6.42 19.08
N GLY A 28 -19.13 6.41 18.42
CA GLY A 28 -19.39 5.59 17.24
C GLY A 28 -18.44 5.87 16.08
N ILE A 29 -18.16 7.14 15.78
CA ILE A 29 -17.27 7.55 14.68
C ILE A 29 -15.83 7.06 14.93
N VAL A 30 -15.33 7.19 16.16
CA VAL A 30 -13.96 6.76 16.51
C VAL A 30 -13.83 5.24 16.38
N ALA A 31 -14.78 4.48 16.91
CA ALA A 31 -14.79 3.02 16.79
C ALA A 31 -14.89 2.56 15.33
N TYR A 32 -15.76 3.19 14.54
CA TYR A 32 -15.92 2.88 13.12
C TYR A 32 -14.65 3.18 12.31
N SER A 33 -13.99 4.30 12.57
CA SER A 33 -12.74 4.66 11.90
C SER A 33 -11.64 3.61 12.15
N SER A 34 -11.52 3.12 13.38
CA SER A 34 -10.57 2.04 13.73
C SER A 34 -10.93 0.71 13.04
N TYR A 35 -12.22 0.39 12.92
CA TYR A 35 -12.68 -0.79 12.20
C TYR A 35 -12.32 -0.71 10.70
N LEU A 36 -12.53 0.43 10.05
CA LEU A 36 -12.18 0.65 8.65
C LEU A 36 -10.67 0.47 8.37
N VAL A 37 -9.81 0.90 9.30
CA VAL A 37 -8.36 0.66 9.21
C VAL A 37 -8.06 -0.85 9.12
N GLY A 38 -8.66 -1.65 9.99
CA GLY A 38 -8.49 -3.11 9.97
C GLY A 38 -9.03 -3.77 8.71
N ALA A 39 -10.24 -3.37 8.26
CA ALA A 39 -10.85 -3.90 7.06
C ALA A 39 -10.02 -3.60 5.80
N ARG A 40 -9.46 -2.39 5.71
CA ARG A 40 -8.56 -2.00 4.61
C ARG A 40 -7.29 -2.84 4.60
N ASP A 41 -6.61 -3.01 5.74
CA ASP A 41 -5.40 -3.87 5.79
C ASP A 41 -5.70 -5.32 5.37
N VAL A 42 -6.83 -5.89 5.77
CA VAL A 42 -7.25 -7.23 5.31
C VAL A 42 -7.45 -7.27 3.80
N ASN A 43 -8.10 -6.25 3.23
CA ASN A 43 -8.27 -6.14 1.79
C ASN A 43 -6.92 -5.99 1.05
N ARG A 44 -5.97 -5.19 1.57
CA ARG A 44 -4.60 -5.09 1.03
C ARG A 44 -3.91 -6.45 0.99
N ILE A 45 -3.96 -7.19 2.10
CA ILE A 45 -3.34 -8.51 2.21
C ILE A 45 -3.97 -9.48 1.20
N ALA A 46 -5.30 -9.55 1.13
CA ALA A 46 -5.99 -10.43 0.20
C ALA A 46 -5.64 -10.13 -1.26
N THR A 47 -5.65 -8.85 -1.63
CA THR A 47 -5.28 -8.35 -2.96
C THR A 47 -3.83 -8.74 -3.32
N MET A 48 -2.88 -8.50 -2.40
CA MET A 48 -1.48 -8.88 -2.61
C MET A 48 -1.29 -10.39 -2.71
N THR A 49 -1.97 -11.19 -1.89
CA THR A 49 -1.90 -12.65 -1.97
C THR A 49 -2.41 -13.17 -3.32
N GLN A 50 -3.54 -12.66 -3.80
CA GLN A 50 -4.07 -13.04 -5.13
C GLN A 50 -3.11 -12.63 -6.26
N ALA A 51 -2.50 -11.45 -6.15
CA ALA A 51 -1.50 -10.99 -7.11
C ALA A 51 -0.27 -11.91 -7.10
N VAL A 52 0.24 -12.31 -5.94
CA VAL A 52 1.38 -13.24 -5.83
C VAL A 52 1.09 -14.56 -6.54
N GLU A 53 -0.07 -15.16 -6.29
CA GLU A 53 -0.46 -16.43 -6.92
C GLU A 53 -0.53 -16.30 -8.45
N THR A 54 -1.14 -15.21 -8.93
CA THR A 54 -1.27 -14.94 -10.36
C THR A 54 0.10 -14.72 -11.02
N PHE A 55 0.97 -13.94 -10.38
CA PHE A 55 2.32 -13.69 -10.86
C PHE A 55 3.19 -14.95 -10.86
N GLN A 56 3.13 -15.77 -9.80
CA GLN A 56 3.86 -17.04 -9.75
C GLN A 56 3.42 -18.00 -10.87
N LYS A 57 2.11 -18.12 -11.08
CA LYS A 57 1.54 -18.93 -12.16
C LYS A 57 1.98 -18.42 -13.53
N TYR A 58 1.91 -17.11 -13.76
CA TYR A 58 2.34 -16.51 -15.02
C TYR A 58 3.85 -16.72 -15.26
N ALA A 59 4.67 -16.52 -14.21
CA ALA A 59 6.12 -16.70 -14.26
C ALA A 59 6.55 -18.14 -14.58
N THR A 60 5.72 -19.15 -14.33
CA THR A 60 6.04 -20.53 -14.75
C THR A 60 6.07 -20.67 -16.27
N THR A 61 5.21 -19.94 -16.98
CA THR A 61 5.02 -20.10 -18.43
C THR A 61 5.71 -19.01 -19.25
N LYS A 62 5.74 -17.77 -18.75
CA LYS A 62 6.21 -16.58 -19.49
C LYS A 62 7.11 -15.71 -18.63
N LYS A 63 7.79 -14.73 -19.23
CA LYS A 63 8.51 -13.69 -18.49
C LYS A 63 7.50 -12.66 -18.00
N LEU A 64 7.55 -12.32 -16.71
CA LEU A 64 6.68 -11.32 -16.10
C LEU A 64 6.81 -9.96 -16.80
N PRO A 65 5.74 -9.15 -16.91
CA PRO A 65 5.81 -7.82 -17.50
C PRO A 65 6.77 -6.91 -16.71
N ILE A 66 7.40 -5.97 -17.42
CA ILE A 66 8.19 -4.89 -16.79
C ILE A 66 7.19 -3.94 -16.10
N PRO A 67 7.51 -3.40 -14.91
CA PRO A 67 6.62 -2.48 -14.22
C PRO A 67 6.28 -1.24 -15.04
N ASP A 68 5.12 -0.64 -14.78
CA ASP A 68 4.80 0.68 -15.29
C ASP A 68 5.62 1.72 -14.52
N SER A 69 6.05 2.79 -15.20
CA SER A 69 6.98 3.79 -14.64
C SER A 69 8.24 3.16 -14.03
N ALA A 70 8.79 2.15 -14.69
CA ALA A 70 9.92 1.39 -14.15
C ALA A 70 11.21 2.22 -14.06
N ILE A 71 11.85 2.14 -12.90
CA ILE A 71 13.25 2.49 -12.70
C ILE A 71 14.10 1.23 -12.92
N THR A 72 15.05 1.32 -13.84
CA THR A 72 16.01 0.26 -14.13
C THR A 72 17.11 0.28 -13.07
N LEU A 73 17.27 -0.82 -12.35
CA LEU A 73 18.32 -0.99 -11.35
C LEU A 73 19.55 -1.59 -12.01
N THR A 74 20.70 -0.92 -11.88
CA THR A 74 21.97 -1.41 -12.44
C THR A 74 23.03 -1.59 -11.37
N MET A 75 23.96 -2.52 -11.57
CA MET A 75 25.12 -2.73 -10.70
C MET A 75 26.30 -3.16 -11.56
N SER A 76 27.46 -2.53 -11.37
CA SER A 76 28.66 -2.75 -12.17
C SER A 76 28.42 -2.67 -13.69
N GLY A 77 27.49 -1.83 -14.12
CA GLY A 77 27.09 -1.65 -15.53
C GLY A 77 26.10 -2.69 -16.09
N GLY A 78 25.72 -3.72 -15.31
CA GLY A 78 24.68 -4.69 -15.67
C GLY A 78 23.31 -4.33 -15.09
N THR A 79 22.23 -4.80 -15.70
CA THR A 79 20.86 -4.63 -15.14
C THR A 79 20.58 -5.73 -14.13
N VAL A 80 20.15 -5.39 -12.92
CA VAL A 80 19.83 -6.37 -11.87
C VAL A 80 18.33 -6.51 -11.61
N GLY A 81 17.54 -5.53 -12.03
CA GLY A 81 16.10 -5.57 -11.90
C GLY A 81 15.42 -4.28 -12.32
N PHE A 82 14.11 -4.25 -12.13
CA PHE A 82 13.24 -3.13 -12.45
C PHE A 82 12.29 -2.91 -11.29
N GLN A 83 12.12 -1.67 -10.83
CA GLN A 83 11.14 -1.34 -9.80
C GLN A 83 10.13 -0.34 -10.34
N GLY A 84 8.85 -0.55 -10.11
CA GLY A 84 7.81 0.39 -10.52
C GLY A 84 6.42 -0.06 -10.11
N LYS A 85 5.39 0.49 -10.76
CA LYS A 85 3.99 0.27 -10.43
C LYS A 85 3.41 -0.96 -11.11
N ILE A 86 2.48 -1.61 -10.41
CA ILE A 86 1.58 -2.63 -10.97
C ILE A 86 0.45 -1.89 -11.70
N GLY A 87 0.78 -1.23 -12.80
CA GLY A 87 -0.17 -0.41 -13.55
C GLY A 87 -0.93 -1.17 -14.62
N PRO A 88 -1.78 -0.47 -15.40
CA PRO A 88 -2.71 -1.09 -16.35
C PRO A 88 -2.05 -2.03 -17.35
N ASN A 89 -0.84 -1.72 -17.86
CA ASN A 89 -0.19 -2.59 -18.84
C ASN A 89 0.24 -3.93 -18.23
N VAL A 90 0.67 -3.89 -16.96
CA VAL A 90 1.02 -5.08 -16.17
C VAL A 90 -0.22 -5.93 -15.95
N LEU A 91 -1.34 -5.31 -15.54
CA LEU A 91 -2.62 -5.98 -15.29
C LEU A 91 -3.18 -6.65 -16.55
N GLU A 92 -3.20 -5.93 -17.67
CA GLU A 92 -3.66 -6.46 -18.96
C GLU A 92 -2.80 -7.63 -19.42
N THR A 93 -1.47 -7.52 -19.31
CA THR A 93 -0.54 -8.57 -19.73
C THR A 93 -0.72 -9.84 -18.90
N ILE A 94 -0.96 -9.70 -17.61
CA ILE A 94 -1.06 -10.84 -16.70
C ILE A 94 -2.47 -11.41 -16.58
N GLY A 95 -3.49 -10.64 -16.99
CA GLY A 95 -4.89 -11.01 -16.87
C GLY A 95 -5.38 -11.01 -15.41
N LEU A 96 -4.89 -10.07 -14.59
CA LEU A 96 -5.38 -9.86 -13.23
C LEU A 96 -6.56 -8.88 -13.29
N GLU A 97 -7.71 -9.30 -12.74
CA GLU A 97 -8.97 -8.51 -12.80
C GLU A 97 -9.08 -7.44 -11.70
N ASP A 98 -8.19 -7.46 -10.70
CA ASP A 98 -8.11 -6.45 -9.65
C ASP A 98 -7.43 -5.17 -10.16
N ASP A 99 -7.83 -4.00 -9.66
CA ASP A 99 -7.26 -2.72 -10.06
C ASP A 99 -5.90 -2.41 -9.43
N MET A 100 -5.50 -3.23 -8.44
CA MET A 100 -4.25 -3.16 -7.70
C MET A 100 -4.00 -1.78 -7.09
N ARG A 101 -5.07 -1.19 -6.55
CA ARG A 101 -5.04 0.11 -5.87
C ARG A 101 -5.25 -0.01 -4.38
N ASP A 102 -4.62 0.89 -3.65
CA ASP A 102 -4.79 0.95 -2.22
C ASP A 102 -6.16 1.54 -1.83
N PRO A 103 -6.92 0.89 -0.94
CA PRO A 103 -8.28 1.31 -0.61
C PRO A 103 -8.36 2.63 0.20
N LYS A 104 -7.22 3.22 0.61
CA LYS A 104 -7.19 4.51 1.32
C LYS A 104 -6.99 5.69 0.40
N ASP A 105 -6.01 5.61 -0.49
CA ASP A 105 -5.53 6.74 -1.30
C ASP A 105 -5.66 6.49 -2.82
N ASN A 106 -6.14 5.31 -3.21
CA ASN A 106 -6.33 4.90 -4.59
C ASN A 106 -5.02 4.87 -5.41
N THR A 107 -3.87 4.73 -4.75
CA THR A 107 -2.55 4.64 -5.39
C THR A 107 -2.25 3.21 -5.82
N LEU A 108 -1.51 3.05 -6.93
CA LEU A 108 -1.11 1.73 -7.42
C LEU A 108 -0.01 1.15 -6.53
N TYR A 109 -0.08 -0.16 -6.30
CA TYR A 109 0.98 -0.89 -5.62
C TYR A 109 2.27 -0.93 -6.43
N SER A 110 3.38 -1.04 -5.70
CA SER A 110 4.73 -1.08 -6.23
C SER A 110 5.30 -2.48 -6.19
N TYR A 111 6.13 -2.82 -7.18
CA TYR A 111 6.83 -4.09 -7.22
C TYR A 111 8.22 -3.97 -7.81
N LEU A 112 9.10 -4.84 -7.32
CA LEU A 112 10.43 -5.05 -7.86
C LEU A 112 10.44 -6.37 -8.61
N LEU A 113 10.99 -6.34 -9.81
CA LEU A 113 11.14 -7.45 -10.73
C LEU A 113 12.62 -7.74 -10.92
N GLY A 114 13.05 -8.98 -10.69
CA GLY A 114 14.44 -9.37 -10.96
C GLY A 114 14.76 -9.40 -12.46
N GLU A 115 16.04 -9.28 -12.81
CA GLU A 115 16.56 -9.26 -14.19
C GLU A 115 15.96 -10.36 -15.09
N ASN A 116 15.88 -11.60 -14.59
CA ASN A 116 15.37 -12.75 -15.33
C ASN A 116 13.85 -12.72 -15.57
N ARG A 117 13.13 -11.76 -14.96
CA ARG A 117 11.67 -11.57 -15.06
C ARG A 117 10.87 -12.81 -14.64
N LYS A 118 11.38 -13.51 -13.62
CA LYS A 118 10.78 -14.73 -13.03
C LYS A 118 10.58 -14.64 -11.52
N VAL A 119 11.29 -13.73 -10.88
CA VAL A 119 11.22 -13.45 -9.44
C VAL A 119 10.74 -12.01 -9.27
N PHE A 120 9.92 -11.78 -8.27
CA PHE A 120 9.31 -10.48 -8.00
C PHE A 120 9.03 -10.31 -6.51
N GLN A 121 8.90 -9.05 -6.09
CA GLN A 121 8.50 -8.67 -4.73
C GLN A 121 7.53 -7.49 -4.78
N PHE A 122 6.40 -7.60 -4.09
CA PHE A 122 5.46 -6.50 -3.90
C PHE A 122 5.72 -5.77 -2.58
N VAL A 123 5.27 -4.51 -2.50
CA VAL A 123 5.14 -3.78 -1.24
C VAL A 123 3.76 -3.15 -1.13
N ALA A 124 3.16 -3.29 0.03
CA ALA A 124 1.98 -2.54 0.46
C ALA A 124 2.26 -1.88 1.81
N PHE A 125 1.76 -0.66 2.00
CA PHE A 125 1.94 0.07 3.25
C PHE A 125 0.69 -0.11 4.15
N MET A 126 0.82 -0.93 5.18
CA MET A 126 -0.26 -1.26 6.12
C MET A 126 -0.52 -0.13 7.11
N GLU A 127 -1.74 0.02 7.59
CA GLU A 127 -2.07 1.08 8.56
C GLU A 127 -1.85 0.62 10.02
N LYS A 128 -1.76 -0.68 10.28
CA LYS A 128 -1.40 -1.23 11.59
C LYS A 128 0.00 -1.81 11.62
N LYS A 129 0.74 -1.48 12.67
CA LYS A 129 2.10 -2.01 12.94
C LYS A 129 2.14 -3.53 13.09
N GLU A 130 1.07 -4.14 13.59
CA GLU A 130 0.95 -5.59 13.79
C GLU A 130 1.06 -6.38 12.47
N ASN A 131 0.83 -5.73 11.33
CA ASN A 131 0.90 -6.34 10.01
C ASN A 131 2.30 -6.29 9.37
N LEU A 132 3.33 -5.85 10.10
CA LEU A 132 4.73 -5.86 9.64
C LEU A 132 5.27 -7.30 9.53
N ILE A 133 5.90 -7.66 8.41
CA ILE A 133 6.58 -8.97 8.23
C ILE A 133 7.98 -8.82 7.59
N SER A 134 8.76 -7.78 7.91
CA SER A 134 10.13 -7.68 7.38
C SER A 134 11.11 -7.05 8.37
N PHE A 135 12.40 -7.37 8.17
CA PHE A 135 13.57 -6.72 8.77
C PHE A 135 13.75 -5.26 8.27
N ALA A 136 12.66 -4.49 8.29
CA ALA A 136 12.77 -3.04 8.33
C ALA A 136 13.58 -2.69 9.59
N PRO A 137 14.44 -1.65 9.59
CA PRO A 137 14.85 -1.01 10.84
C PRO A 137 13.56 -0.76 11.62
N THR A 138 13.43 -1.47 12.73
CA THR A 138 12.16 -1.68 13.42
C THR A 138 11.48 -0.34 13.66
N ALA A 139 10.23 -0.21 13.18
CA ALA A 139 9.34 0.94 13.43
C ALA A 139 9.45 2.19 12.54
N LEU A 140 9.97 2.11 11.31
CA LEU A 140 9.74 3.19 10.35
C LEU A 140 8.32 3.08 9.79
N ALA A 141 7.43 3.91 10.32
CA ALA A 141 6.21 4.26 9.62
C ALA A 141 6.54 5.36 8.62
N ASN A 142 5.91 5.36 7.46
CA ASN A 142 5.97 6.52 6.57
C ASN A 142 5.35 7.75 7.26
N ASN A 143 5.41 8.91 6.60
CA ASN A 143 4.86 10.16 7.14
C ASN A 143 3.33 10.10 7.42
N GLU A 144 2.65 9.06 6.97
CA GLU A 144 1.21 8.81 7.18
C GLU A 144 0.93 7.70 8.22
N ASN A 145 1.94 7.33 9.03
CA ASN A 145 1.88 6.22 9.98
C ASN A 145 1.56 4.86 9.34
N ARG A 146 2.04 4.62 8.12
CA ARG A 146 1.89 3.33 7.42
C ARG A 146 3.18 2.53 7.43
N TYR A 147 3.03 1.22 7.47
CA TYR A 147 4.05 0.24 7.79
C TYR A 147 4.28 -0.68 6.59
N PRO A 148 5.49 -0.75 6.02
CA PRO A 148 5.74 -1.56 4.83
C PRO A 148 5.58 -3.04 5.15
N ARG A 149 4.83 -3.74 4.30
CA ARG A 149 4.79 -5.21 4.26
C ARG A 149 5.08 -5.64 2.85
N THR A 150 5.99 -6.61 2.71
CA THR A 150 6.35 -7.15 1.40
C THR A 150 5.71 -8.52 1.18
N PHE A 151 5.55 -8.87 -0.09
CA PHE A 151 4.96 -10.15 -0.51
C PHE A 151 5.77 -10.71 -1.69
N GLY A 152 5.88 -12.04 -1.79
CA GLY A 152 6.68 -12.69 -2.82
C GLY A 152 8.16 -12.81 -2.44
N THR A 153 9.02 -13.02 -3.43
CA THR A 153 10.43 -13.33 -3.21
C THR A 153 11.16 -12.12 -2.61
N GLY A 154 11.98 -12.34 -1.57
CA GLY A 154 12.72 -11.27 -0.88
C GLY A 154 13.86 -10.65 -1.69
N LEU A 155 13.53 -9.87 -2.73
CA LEU A 155 14.51 -9.20 -3.59
C LEU A 155 15.08 -7.90 -3.00
N GLY A 156 14.38 -7.27 -2.05
CA GLY A 156 14.79 -6.02 -1.43
C GLY A 156 14.22 -4.80 -2.14
N ILE A 157 12.90 -4.60 -2.12
CA ILE A 157 12.27 -3.41 -2.69
C ILE A 157 12.82 -2.13 -2.05
N ILE A 158 13.19 -1.16 -2.88
CA ILE A 158 13.94 0.03 -2.49
C ILE A 158 12.98 1.19 -2.25
N THR A 159 13.17 1.89 -1.13
CA THR A 159 12.42 3.10 -0.78
C THR A 159 13.34 4.15 -0.18
N GLN A 160 12.89 5.39 -0.04
CA GLN A 160 13.58 6.39 0.77
C GLN A 160 13.54 6.01 2.27
N SER A 161 14.68 6.03 2.96
CA SER A 161 14.85 5.51 4.33
C SER A 161 13.94 6.15 5.38
N LYS A 162 13.65 7.44 5.26
CA LYS A 162 12.85 8.16 6.27
C LYS A 162 11.36 8.19 5.95
N THR A 163 11.01 8.43 4.69
CA THR A 163 9.62 8.62 4.27
C THR A 163 9.00 7.36 3.69
N LEU A 164 9.80 6.35 3.39
CA LEU A 164 9.42 5.10 2.75
C LEU A 164 8.72 5.27 1.40
N ILE A 165 8.96 6.38 0.72
CA ILE A 165 8.45 6.61 -0.64
C ILE A 165 9.15 5.61 -1.58
N PRO A 166 8.40 4.82 -2.38
CA PRO A 166 8.96 3.94 -3.39
C PRO A 166 9.84 4.70 -4.39
N LEU A 167 10.88 4.03 -4.90
CA LEU A 167 11.90 4.64 -5.76
C LEU A 167 11.30 5.35 -6.98
N GLU A 168 10.32 4.74 -7.63
CA GLU A 168 9.65 5.26 -8.82
C GLU A 168 8.81 6.52 -8.58
N ASP A 169 8.49 6.84 -7.33
CA ASP A 169 7.77 8.06 -6.95
C ASP A 169 8.73 9.19 -6.54
N LEU A 170 10.05 8.93 -6.52
CA LEU A 170 11.06 9.95 -6.21
C LEU A 170 11.44 10.75 -7.46
N PRO A 171 11.77 12.05 -7.32
CA PRO A 171 12.20 12.89 -8.43
C PRO A 171 13.67 12.63 -8.80
N LEU A 172 13.99 11.42 -9.28
CA LEU A 172 15.36 10.96 -9.50
C LEU A 172 16.07 11.63 -10.67
N GLY A 173 15.33 12.20 -11.63
CA GLY A 173 15.89 12.83 -12.83
C GLY A 173 16.42 11.85 -13.88
N SER A 174 16.37 10.54 -13.61
CA SER A 174 16.69 9.45 -14.54
C SER A 174 15.85 8.20 -14.28
N ASP A 175 15.55 7.46 -15.34
CA ASP A 175 14.83 6.17 -15.26
C ASP A 175 15.76 4.98 -14.98
N THR A 176 17.01 5.27 -14.61
CA THR A 176 18.04 4.29 -14.25
C THR A 176 18.69 4.71 -12.95
N LEU A 177 18.84 3.76 -12.02
CA LEU A 177 19.56 3.91 -10.77
C LEU A 177 20.70 2.90 -10.72
N ASN A 178 21.94 3.39 -10.59
CA ASN A 178 23.08 2.54 -10.28
C ASN A 178 23.10 2.26 -8.77
N LEU A 179 23.00 0.99 -8.40
CA LEU A 179 23.00 0.53 -7.02
C LEU A 179 24.34 0.82 -6.31
N GLU A 180 25.43 0.99 -7.05
CA GLU A 180 26.73 1.38 -6.47
C GLU A 180 26.75 2.83 -5.99
N ASP A 181 25.81 3.65 -6.45
CA ASP A 181 25.64 5.04 -6.01
C ASP A 181 24.73 5.16 -4.76
N PHE A 182 24.37 4.02 -4.13
CA PHE A 182 23.60 3.96 -2.87
C PHE A 182 24.36 4.68 -1.75
N GLY A 183 24.03 5.95 -1.55
CA GLY A 183 24.67 6.80 -0.55
C GLY A 183 24.61 8.28 -0.90
N ASN A 184 24.43 8.62 -2.19
CA ASN A 184 24.34 10.00 -2.62
C ASN A 184 22.88 10.44 -2.81
N SER A 185 22.49 11.47 -2.07
CA SER A 185 21.26 12.28 -2.18
C SER A 185 19.96 11.72 -1.59
N TYR A 186 19.69 10.40 -1.61
CA TYR A 186 18.33 9.89 -1.30
C TYR A 186 18.17 9.01 -0.05
N GLU A 187 19.24 8.70 0.69
CA GLU A 187 19.24 7.79 1.86
C GLU A 187 18.28 6.61 1.63
N LEU A 188 18.63 5.60 0.85
CA LEU A 188 17.70 4.52 0.47
C LEU A 188 17.73 3.33 1.44
N THR A 189 16.60 2.64 1.61
CA THR A 189 16.48 1.40 2.39
C THR A 189 15.76 0.32 1.58
N SER A 190 16.11 -0.94 1.81
CA SER A 190 15.49 -2.09 1.14
C SER A 190 14.69 -2.96 2.11
N PHE A 191 13.57 -3.52 1.63
CA PHE A 191 12.73 -4.44 2.41
C PHE A 191 12.71 -5.84 1.79
N VAL A 192 13.05 -6.84 2.60
CA VAL A 192 13.09 -8.26 2.20
C VAL A 192 12.05 -9.04 3.01
N SER A 193 11.25 -9.88 2.33
CA SER A 193 10.30 -10.79 2.99
C SER A 193 11.04 -11.81 3.86
N GLN A 194 10.55 -12.06 5.08
CA GLN A 194 10.91 -13.27 5.83
C GLN A 194 9.91 -14.36 5.46
N ASP A 195 10.19 -15.10 4.40
CA ASP A 195 9.60 -16.42 4.21
C ASP A 195 10.41 -17.45 5.00
#